data_AF-A0A6A7LZK9-F1
#
_entry.id   AF-A0A6A7LZK9-F1
#
_cell.length_a   1.000
_cell.length_b   1.000
_cell.length_c   1.000
_cell.angle_alpha   90.00
_cell.angle_beta   90.00
_cell.angle_gamma   90.00
#
_symmetry.space_group_name_H-M   'P 1'
#
loop_
_entity.id
_entity.type
_entity.pdbx_description
1 polymer ?
#
loop_
_entity_poly.entity_id
_entity_poly.type
_entity_poly.pdbx_seq_one_letter_code
_entity_poly.pdbx_strand_id
1 'polypeptide(L)' 'MRVEVNVRKEDASLVRQVAAALSDPARQAEARQVLRRRFVQSPPVSLKALLAAAPLDGIDLDRSHDLGREVDL' A
#
# COMPACT_ATOMS: atom_id res chain seq x y z
N MET A 1 18.06 -1.96 15.15
CA MET A 1 17.54 -3.00 14.23
C MET A 1 18.54 -3.17 13.10
N ARG A 2 18.90 -4.40 12.72
CA ARG A 2 19.82 -4.69 11.62
C ARG A 2 19.05 -5.39 10.51
N VAL A 3 19.25 -4.98 9.26
CA VAL A 3 18.60 -5.54 8.07
C VAL A 3 19.69 -5.84 7.05
N GLU A 4 19.64 -7.02 6.43
CA GLU A 4 20.56 -7.44 5.37
C GLU A 4 19.86 -7.35 4.01
N VAL A 5 20.57 -6.85 3.00
CA VAL A 5 20.01 -6.56 1.67
C VAL A 5 20.96 -7.01 0.57
N ASN A 6 20.38 -7.62 -0.46
CA ASN A 6 21.10 -8.01 -1.67
C ASN A 6 20.87 -6.95 -2.75
N VAL A 7 21.95 -6.33 -3.21
CA VAL A 7 21.93 -5.29 -4.24
C VAL A 7 23.10 -5.48 -5.20
N ARG A 8 23.01 -4.86 -6.37
CA ARG A 8 24.16 -4.81 -7.27
C ARG A 8 25.28 -3.98 -6.64
N LYS A 9 26.53 -4.26 -7.04
CA LYS A 9 27.72 -3.66 -6.41
C LYS A 9 27.70 -2.13 -6.56
N GLU A 10 27.24 -1.63 -7.70
CA GLU A 10 27.10 -0.21 -8.00
C GLU A 10 26.10 0.51 -7.09
N ASP A 11 25.06 -0.18 -6.62
CA ASP A 11 23.99 0.41 -5.81
C ASP A 11 24.30 0.38 -4.31
N ALA A 12 25.32 -0.36 -3.87
CA ALA A 12 25.62 -0.58 -2.46
C ALA A 12 25.97 0.72 -1.70
N SER A 13 26.52 1.73 -2.39
CA SER A 13 26.79 3.05 -1.81
C SER A 13 25.49 3.85 -1.63
N LEU A 14 24.60 3.80 -2.62
CA LEU A 14 23.31 4.48 -2.60
C LEU A 14 22.41 3.95 -1.48
N VAL A 15 22.32 2.63 -1.32
CA VAL A 15 21.50 2.00 -0.28
C VAL A 15 21.96 2.41 1.12
N ARG A 16 23.28 2.53 1.34
CA ARG A 16 23.82 3.04 2.61
C ARG A 16 23.41 4.49 2.87
N GLN A 17 23.41 5.34 1.85
CA GLN A 17 22.96 6.73 1.98
C GLN A 17 21.46 6.82 2.28
N VAL A 18 20.63 5.98 1.64
CA VAL A 18 19.20 5.90 1.93
C VAL A 18 18.96 5.47 3.39
N ALA A 19 19.69 4.47 3.88
CA ALA A 19 19.62 4.05 5.27
C ALA A 19 20.03 5.18 6.24
N ALA A 20 21.07 5.95 5.90
CA ALA A 20 21.49 7.10 6.68
C ALA A 20 20.41 8.20 6.71
N ALA A 21 19.80 8.52 5.57
CA ALA A 21 18.70 9.49 5.49
C ALA A 21 17.47 9.06 6.31
N LEU A 22 17.16 7.76 6.35
CA LEU A 22 16.09 7.21 7.19
C LEU A 22 16.41 7.22 8.70
N SER A 23 17.69 7.31 9.05
CA SER A 23 18.17 7.34 10.44
C SER A 23 18.28 8.76 10.99
N ASP A 24 18.33 9.77 10.11
CA ASP A 24 18.43 11.19 10.44
C ASP A 24 17.05 11.77 10.82
N PRO A 25 16.82 12.19 12.07
CA PRO A 25 15.52 12.72 12.51
C PRO A 25 15.02 13.91 11.69
N ALA A 26 15.91 14.75 11.16
CA ALA A 26 15.53 15.94 10.39
C ALA A 26 15.02 15.59 8.99
N ARG A 27 15.47 14.46 8.42
CA ARG A 27 15.14 14.04 7.04
C ARG A 27 14.29 12.78 6.97
N GLN A 28 14.13 12.08 8.08
CA GLN A 28 13.50 10.76 8.13
C GLN A 28 12.07 10.78 7.58
N ALA A 29 11.26 11.78 7.95
CA ALA A 29 9.86 11.85 7.55
C ALA A 29 9.72 11.97 6.03
N GLU A 30 10.46 12.90 5.43
CA GLU A 30 10.50 13.12 3.98
C GLU A 30 11.04 11.90 3.23
N ALA A 31 12.19 11.36 3.68
CA ALA A 31 12.78 10.16 3.09
C ALA A 31 11.81 8.98 3.09
N ARG A 32 11.09 8.77 4.21
CA ARG A 32 10.08 7.70 4.33
C ARG A 32 8.91 7.91 3.38
N GLN A 33 8.43 9.15 3.23
CA GLN A 33 7.32 9.47 2.33
C GLN A 33 7.68 9.17 0.86
N VAL A 34 8.86 9.61 0.42
CA VAL A 34 9.35 9.38 -0.95
C VAL A 34 9.48 7.89 -1.26
N LEU A 35 10.14 7.14 -0.37
CA LEU A 35 10.34 5.70 -0.58
C LEU A 35 9.02 4.93 -0.61
N ARG A 36 8.09 5.25 0.31
CA ARG A 36 6.76 4.62 0.33
C ARG A 36 6.00 4.91 -0.95
N ARG A 37 5.96 6.17 -1.38
CA ARG A 37 5.22 6.56 -2.58
C ARG A 37 5.73 5.87 -3.85
N ARG A 38 7.04 5.63 -3.95
CA ARG A 38 7.65 5.18 -5.20
C ARG A 38 7.88 3.68 -5.30
N PHE A 39 8.13 3.00 -4.18
CA PHE A 39 8.59 1.60 -4.17
C PHE A 39 7.73 0.67 -3.34
N VAL A 40 6.99 1.17 -2.35
CA VAL A 40 6.09 0.33 -1.56
C VAL A 40 4.75 0.33 -2.27
N GLN A 41 4.37 -0.80 -2.88
CA GLN A 41 2.98 -0.99 -3.29
C GLN A 41 2.10 -0.76 -2.07
N SER A 42 1.05 0.06 -2.23
CA SER A 42 0.02 0.17 -1.21
C SER A 42 -0.39 -1.26 -0.81
N PRO A 43 -0.45 -1.57 0.50
CA PRO A 43 -0.90 -2.88 0.93
C PRO A 43 -2.23 -3.19 0.23
N PRO A 44 -2.46 -4.45 -0.20
CA PRO A 44 -3.70 -4.80 -0.88
C PRO A 44 -4.86 -4.32 -0.03
N VAL A 45 -5.56 -3.32 -0.53
CA VAL A 45 -6.69 -2.72 0.18
C VAL A 45 -7.79 -3.75 0.09
N SER A 46 -8.26 -4.25 1.24
CA SER A 46 -9.34 -5.23 1.24
C SER A 46 -10.57 -4.64 0.53
N LEU A 47 -11.36 -5.46 -0.15
CA LEU A 47 -12.60 -5.00 -0.79
C LEU A 47 -13.48 -4.21 0.19
N LYS A 48 -13.54 -4.65 1.45
CA LYS A 48 -14.24 -3.94 2.53
C LYS A 48 -13.69 -2.53 2.76
N ALA A 49 -12.37 -2.37 2.79
CA ALA A 49 -11.74 -1.06 2.98
C ALA A 49 -11.94 -0.14 1.76
N LEU A 50 -11.99 -0.70 0.54
CA LEU A 50 -12.33 0.06 -0.65
C LEU A 50 -13.79 0.53 -0.63
N LEU A 51 -14.73 -0.35 -0.26
CA LEU A 51 -16.15 0.00 -0.14
C LEU A 51 -16.39 1.06 0.93
N ALA A 52 -15.69 0.99 2.06
CA ALA A 52 -15.79 1.99 3.12
C ALA A 52 -15.23 3.38 2.72
N ALA A 53 -14.26 3.42 1.81
CA ALA A 53 -13.67 4.66 1.30
C ALA A 53 -14.37 5.18 0.03
N ALA A 54 -15.28 4.39 -0.56
CA ALA A 54 -16.00 4.77 -1.76
C ALA A 54 -17.07 5.83 -1.43
N PRO A 55 -17.27 6.83 -2.31
CA PRO A 55 -18.37 7.77 -2.18
C PRO A 55 -19.67 7.07 -2.59
N LEU A 56 -20.26 6.30 -1.67
CA LEU A 56 -21.50 5.54 -1.91
C LEU A 56 -22.77 6.41 -1.80
N ASP A 57 -22.62 7.72 -1.66
CA ASP A 57 -23.74 8.66 -1.62
C ASP A 57 -24.59 8.53 -2.89
N GLY A 58 -25.88 8.23 -2.71
CA GLY A 58 -26.84 8.05 -3.82
C GLY A 58 -26.84 6.65 -4.46
N ILE A 59 -26.09 5.69 -3.93
CA ILE A 59 -26.15 4.29 -4.37
C ILE A 59 -27.16 3.53 -3.51
N ASP A 60 -28.20 3.00 -4.16
CA ASP A 60 -29.18 2.12 -3.52
C ASP A 60 -28.59 0.71 -3.35
N LEU A 61 -28.33 0.34 -2.09
CA LEU A 61 -27.85 -0.99 -1.70
C LEU A 61 -28.97 -1.92 -1.26
N ASP A 62 -30.21 -1.42 -1.12
CA ASP A 62 -31.36 -2.16 -0.59
C ASP A 62 -32.13 -2.92 -1.68
N ARG A 63 -31.44 -3.25 -2.79
CA ARG A 63 -32.03 -4.04 -3.88
C ARG A 63 -32.65 -5.32 -3.31
N SER A 64 -33.95 -5.50 -3.57
CA SER A 64 -34.68 -6.68 -3.12
C SER A 64 -33.98 -7.96 -3.59
N HIS A 65 -33.85 -8.92 -2.68
CA HIS A 65 -33.16 -10.18 -2.92
C HIS A 65 -33.85 -10.96 -4.05
N ASP A 66 -33.19 -11.08 -5.20
CA ASP A 66 -33.66 -11.91 -6.29
C ASP A 66 -33.31 -13.38 -5.98
N LEU A 67 -34.27 -14.09 -5.37
CA LEU A 67 -34.19 -15.52 -5.08
C LEU A 67 -34.50 -16.39 -6.31
N GLY A 68 -34.78 -15.80 -7.48
CA GLY A 68 -35.45 -16.45 -8.60
C GLY A 68 -34.57 -17.20 -9.59
N ARG A 69 -33.26 -17.34 -9.34
CA ARG A 69 -32.36 -18.03 -10.28
C ARG A 69 -32.02 -19.42 -9.76
N GLU A 70 -32.51 -20.44 -10.45
CA GLU A 70 -31.96 -21.79 -10.31
C GLU A 70 -30.49 -21.77 -10.72
N VAL A 71 -29.60 -22.09 -9.77
CA VAL A 71 -28.18 -22.31 -10.02
C VAL A 71 -27.98 -23.81 -10.02
N ASP A 72 -27.69 -24.37 -11.19
CA ASP A 72 -27.29 -25.78 -11.32
C ASP A 72 -25.83 -25.89 -10.81
N LEU A 73 -25.62 -26.71 -9.77
CA LEU A 73 -24.33 -26.93 -9.10
C LEU A 73 -23.71 -28.27 -9.49
#